data_AF-A0A0N7MY69-F1
#
_entry.id   AF-A0A0N7MY69-F1
#
_cell.length_a   1.000
_cell.length_b   1.000
_cell.length_c   1.000
_cell.angle_alpha   90.00
_cell.angle_beta   90.00
_cell.angle_gamma   90.00
#
_symmetry.space_group_name_H-M   'P 1'
#
loop_
_entity.id
_entity.type
_entity.pdbx_description
1 polymer ?
#
loop_
_entity_poly.entity_id
_entity_poly.type
_entity_poly.pdbx_seq_one_letter_code
_entity_poly.pdbx_strand_id
1 'polypeptide(L)'
;MIKRIEQQKPQNSKLELVQGTVQQINDRGIKVNDRWYNFSKFLKEKPEIAPNDNVVFLADQNFISKFIAVEKQPKQPAEAKPPETTTAETLLLEALRSAVSIASTLESEVSIKFSTQDIIKLALILFIQKSSENLN
;
A
#
# COMPACT_ATOMS: atom_id res chain seq x y z
N MET A 1 35.13 -43.24 -7.58
CA MET A 1 33.86 -43.68 -8.19
C MET A 1 32.85 -42.54 -8.06
N ILE A 2 32.52 -41.88 -9.16
CA ILE A 2 31.56 -40.76 -9.19
C ILE A 2 30.18 -41.36 -9.46
N LYS A 3 29.26 -41.28 -8.48
CA LYS A 3 27.90 -41.81 -8.63
C LYS A 3 27.05 -40.85 -9.47
N ARG A 4 26.40 -41.45 -10.47
CA ARG A 4 25.53 -40.85 -11.50
C ARG A 4 24.40 -40.02 -10.91
N ILE A 5 24.15 -38.90 -11.57
CA ILE A 5 22.95 -38.08 -11.46
C ILE A 5 21.78 -38.91 -11.98
N GLU A 6 20.83 -39.25 -11.11
CA GLU A 6 19.58 -39.88 -11.51
C GLU A 6 18.73 -38.86 -12.28
N GLN A 7 18.46 -39.23 -13.52
CA GLN A 7 17.61 -38.53 -14.47
C GLN A 7 16.18 -38.45 -13.91
N GLN A 8 15.77 -37.25 -13.49
CA GLN A 8 14.37 -36.97 -13.21
C GLN A 8 13.58 -37.00 -14.52
N LYS A 9 12.58 -37.89 -14.58
CA LYS A 9 11.63 -38.04 -15.67
C LYS A 9 10.99 -36.69 -16.04
N PRO A 10 10.75 -36.39 -17.33
CA PRO A 10 9.93 -35.25 -17.72
C PRO A 10 8.46 -35.59 -17.42
N GLN A 11 7.99 -35.24 -16.23
CA GLN A 11 6.56 -35.14 -15.99
C GLN A 11 6.07 -33.92 -16.76
N ASN A 12 5.07 -34.14 -17.64
CA ASN A 12 4.29 -33.10 -18.30
C ASN A 12 3.99 -31.96 -17.31
N SER A 13 4.77 -30.89 -17.39
CA SER A 13 4.65 -29.68 -16.58
C SER A 13 3.39 -28.95 -17.03
N LYS A 14 2.24 -29.37 -16.51
CA LYS A 14 0.97 -28.65 -16.72
C LYS A 14 1.12 -27.31 -16.00
N LEU A 15 1.40 -26.27 -16.78
CA LEU A 15 1.48 -24.90 -16.28
C LEU A 15 0.15 -24.57 -15.59
N GLU A 16 0.22 -24.34 -14.28
CA GLU A 16 -0.91 -23.94 -13.45
C GLU A 16 -0.99 -22.42 -13.44
N LEU A 17 -2.14 -21.87 -13.80
CA LEU A 17 -2.41 -20.44 -13.65
C LEU A 17 -2.78 -20.16 -12.20
N VAL A 18 -1.91 -19.45 -11.49
CA VAL A 18 -2.11 -19.06 -10.10
C VAL A 18 -2.40 -17.58 -10.04
N GLN A 19 -3.55 -17.24 -9.47
CA GLN A 19 -3.97 -15.87 -9.17
C GLN A 19 -4.21 -15.73 -7.67
N GLY A 20 -3.65 -14.69 -7.07
CA GLY A 20 -3.91 -14.38 -5.67
C GLY A 20 -3.07 -13.22 -5.15
N THR A 21 -3.34 -12.87 -3.90
CA THR A 21 -2.62 -11.82 -3.19
C THR A 21 -1.37 -12.39 -2.53
N VAL A 22 -0.27 -11.66 -2.65
CA VAL A 22 1.01 -12.04 -2.04
C VAL A 22 0.94 -11.79 -0.54
N GLN A 23 0.97 -12.87 0.25
CA GLN A 23 0.95 -12.77 1.71
C GLN A 23 2.35 -12.45 2.26
N GLN A 24 3.39 -13.10 1.72
CA GLN A 24 4.76 -12.98 2.20
C GLN A 24 5.76 -13.15 1.04
N ILE A 25 6.95 -12.56 1.19
CA ILE A 25 8.03 -12.61 0.20
C ILE A 25 9.34 -12.93 0.91
N ASN A 26 10.17 -13.76 0.29
CA ASN A 26 11.56 -13.97 0.69
C ASN A 26 12.48 -13.99 -0.55
N ASP A 27 13.77 -14.24 -0.33
CA ASP A 27 14.74 -14.27 -1.43
C ASP A 27 14.47 -15.36 -2.47
N ARG A 28 13.83 -16.46 -2.04
CA ARG A 28 13.63 -17.67 -2.84
C ARG A 28 12.27 -17.72 -3.54
N GLY A 29 11.28 -16.94 -3.11
CA GLY A 29 9.91 -17.03 -3.61
C GLY A 29 8.90 -16.09 -2.95
N ILE A 30 7.63 -16.36 -3.22
CA ILE A 30 6.46 -15.66 -2.67
C ILE A 30 5.43 -16.66 -2.12
N LYS A 31 4.66 -16.25 -1.11
CA LYS A 31 3.52 -17.01 -0.58
C LYS A 31 2.22 -16.43 -1.11
N VAL A 32 1.41 -17.24 -1.78
CA VAL A 32 0.13 -16.85 -2.38
C VAL A 32 -0.91 -17.92 -2.04
N ASN A 33 -2.09 -17.52 -1.56
CA ASN A 33 -3.16 -18.45 -1.14
C ASN A 33 -2.66 -19.56 -0.20
N ASP A 34 -1.85 -19.19 0.80
CA ASP A 34 -1.22 -20.11 1.77
C ASP A 34 -0.20 -21.12 1.22
N ARG A 35 0.13 -21.06 -0.08
CA ARG A 35 1.14 -21.92 -0.72
C ARG A 35 2.39 -21.13 -1.08
N TRP A 36 3.56 -21.75 -0.88
CA TRP A 36 4.84 -21.18 -1.27
C TRP A 36 5.19 -21.52 -2.71
N TYR A 37 5.56 -20.49 -3.47
CA TYR A 37 6.04 -20.60 -4.85
C TYR A 37 7.44 -20.01 -4.98
N ASN A 38 8.39 -20.80 -5.43
CA ASN A 38 9.78 -20.40 -5.59
C ASN A 38 10.01 -19.74 -6.96
N PHE A 39 10.92 -18.77 -7.04
CA PHE A 39 11.35 -18.22 -8.32
C PHE A 39 12.09 -19.30 -9.13
N SER A 40 11.62 -19.57 -10.35
CA SER A 40 12.35 -20.49 -11.23
C SER A 40 13.68 -19.86 -11.66
N LYS A 41 14.71 -20.68 -11.81
CA LYS A 41 16.00 -20.27 -12.41
C LYS A 41 15.87 -19.79 -13.87
N PHE A 42 14.75 -20.10 -14.50
CA PHE A 42 14.42 -19.70 -15.88
C PHE A 42 13.57 -18.43 -15.95
N LEU A 43 13.29 -17.80 -14.80
CA LEU A 43 12.56 -16.55 -14.74
C LEU A 43 13.43 -15.45 -15.36
N LYS A 44 13.04 -14.97 -16.55
CA LYS A 44 13.83 -13.97 -17.31
C LYS A 44 13.87 -12.62 -16.60
N GLU A 45 12.78 -12.25 -15.94
CA GLU A 45 12.64 -11.00 -15.21
C GLU A 45 11.95 -11.27 -13.87
N LYS A 46 12.56 -10.83 -12.77
CA LYS A 46 11.93 -10.83 -11.46
C LYS A 46 11.16 -9.51 -11.32
N PRO A 47 9.82 -9.51 -11.44
CA PRO A 47 9.08 -8.28 -11.21
C PRO A 47 9.23 -7.86 -9.75
N GLU A 48 9.14 -6.56 -9.52
CA GLU A 48 9.24 -5.98 -8.19
C GLU A 48 7.91 -6.15 -7.44
N ILE A 49 7.73 -7.31 -6.82
CA ILE A 49 6.53 -7.70 -6.07
C ILE A 49 6.67 -7.24 -4.62
N ALA A 50 5.62 -6.65 -4.06
CA ALA A 50 5.48 -6.37 -2.63
C ALA A 50 4.43 -7.29 -1.98
N PRO A 51 4.51 -7.49 -0.66
CA PRO A 51 3.39 -8.06 0.09
C PRO A 51 2.12 -7.24 -0.19
N ASN A 52 0.98 -7.91 -0.29
CA ASN A 52 -0.33 -7.39 -0.67
C ASN A 52 -0.55 -7.10 -2.16
N ASP A 53 0.45 -7.28 -3.02
CA ASP A 53 0.23 -7.18 -4.46
C ASP A 53 -0.63 -8.35 -4.98
N ASN A 54 -1.46 -8.08 -5.97
CA ASN A 54 -2.20 -9.11 -6.68
C ASN A 54 -1.34 -9.60 -7.85
N VAL A 55 -1.03 -10.89 -7.85
CA VAL A 55 -0.18 -11.50 -8.86
C VAL A 55 -0.94 -12.58 -9.62
N VAL A 56 -0.72 -12.60 -10.93
CA VAL A 56 -1.14 -13.67 -11.83
C VAL A 56 0.12 -14.23 -12.48
N PHE A 57 0.43 -15.49 -12.18
CA PHE A 57 1.62 -16.14 -12.70
C PHE A 57 1.35 -17.59 -13.08
N LEU A 58 2.18 -18.10 -13.98
CA LEU A 58 2.22 -19.51 -14.32
C LEU A 58 3.22 -20.20 -13.41
N ALA A 59 2.74 -21.18 -12.66
CA ALA A 59 3.55 -22.07 -11.86
C ALA A 59 3.68 -23.43 -12.55
N ASP A 60 4.86 -24.03 -12.48
CA ASP A 60 5.04 -25.46 -12.67
C ASP A 60 5.28 -26.09 -11.30
N GLN A 61 4.30 -26.85 -10.82
CA GLN A 61 4.25 -27.39 -9.46
C GLN A 61 4.35 -26.31 -8.38
N ASN A 62 5.56 -25.96 -7.95
CA ASN A 62 5.87 -24.97 -6.92
C ASN A 62 6.87 -23.90 -7.41
N PHE A 63 7.19 -23.88 -8.70
CA PHE A 63 8.14 -22.93 -9.29
C PHE A 63 7.43 -21.97 -10.23
N ILE A 64 7.69 -20.68 -10.07
CA ILE A 64 7.13 -19.62 -10.88
C ILE A 64 7.90 -19.59 -12.21
N SER A 65 7.22 -19.96 -13.28
CA SER A 65 7.79 -20.00 -14.63
C SER A 65 7.70 -18.64 -15.32
N LYS A 66 6.57 -17.94 -15.15
CA LYS A 66 6.34 -16.64 -15.78
C LYS A 66 5.29 -15.82 -15.03
N PHE A 67 5.54 -14.55 -14.81
CA PHE A 67 4.51 -13.60 -14.40
C PHE A 67 3.72 -13.12 -15.63
N ILE A 68 2.39 -13.20 -15.56
CA ILE A 68 1.49 -12.75 -16.63
C ILE A 68 1.07 -11.30 -16.34
N ALA A 69 0.59 -11.06 -15.13
CA ALA A 69 0.21 -9.75 -14.65
C ALA A 69 0.61 -9.60 -13.19
N VAL A 70 1.19 -8.45 -12.86
CA VAL A 70 1.40 -8.03 -11.48
C VAL A 70 0.59 -6.75 -11.34
N GLU A 71 -0.61 -6.90 -10.80
CA GLU A 71 -1.41 -5.76 -10.39
C GLU A 71 -0.82 -5.30 -9.06
N LYS A 72 0.14 -4.39 -9.18
CA LYS A 72 0.66 -3.66 -8.03
C LYS A 72 -0.54 -3.01 -7.38
N GLN A 73 -0.86 -3.38 -6.14
CA GLN A 73 -1.61 -2.42 -5.34
C GLN A 73 -0.75 -1.16 -5.35
N PRO A 74 -1.33 0.04 -5.51
CA PRO A 74 -0.54 1.25 -5.59
C PRO A 74 0.39 1.29 -4.38
N LYS A 75 1.68 0.94 -4.62
CA LYS A 75 2.73 1.09 -3.64
C LYS A 75 2.71 2.56 -3.36
N GLN A 76 2.23 2.92 -2.19
CA GLN A 76 2.44 4.21 -1.58
C GLN A 76 3.92 4.53 -1.80
N PRO A 77 4.27 5.57 -2.57
CA PRO A 77 5.65 5.96 -2.74
C PRO A 77 6.19 6.31 -1.35
N ALA A 78 7.22 5.60 -0.92
CA ALA A 78 8.07 6.11 0.14
C ALA A 78 8.68 7.42 -0.39
N GLU A 79 8.31 8.51 0.29
CA GLU A 79 8.67 9.91 0.04
C GLU A 79 7.96 10.64 -1.13
N ALA A 80 7.31 11.75 -0.73
CA ALA A 80 6.73 12.82 -1.55
C ALA A 80 5.38 12.56 -2.25
N LYS A 81 4.34 12.22 -1.49
CA LYS A 81 3.04 12.94 -1.44
C LYS A 81 2.06 12.14 -0.55
N PRO A 82 1.29 12.78 0.34
CA PRO A 82 0.26 12.09 1.11
C PRO A 82 -0.73 11.39 0.16
N PRO A 83 -1.26 10.22 0.54
CA PRO A 83 -2.16 9.43 -0.28
C PRO A 83 -3.41 10.25 -0.62
N GLU A 84 -3.84 10.23 -1.89
CA GLU A 84 -5.03 10.92 -2.42
C GLU A 84 -6.35 10.30 -1.90
N THR A 85 -6.49 10.21 -0.58
CA THR A 85 -7.75 10.05 0.16
C THR A 85 -8.12 11.36 0.89
N THR A 86 -7.39 12.43 0.59
CA THR A 86 -7.20 13.59 1.47
C THR A 86 -7.79 14.87 0.90
N THR A 87 -9.11 14.97 0.81
CA THR A 87 -9.75 16.30 0.69
C THR A 87 -10.42 16.66 2.00
N ALA A 88 -11.43 15.90 2.45
CA ALA A 88 -12.17 16.24 3.66
C ALA A 88 -11.33 16.10 4.95
N GLU A 89 -10.59 14.99 5.11
CA GLU A 89 -9.82 14.75 6.34
C GLU A 89 -8.63 15.70 6.49
N THR A 90 -7.95 16.03 5.40
CA THR A 90 -6.88 17.04 5.40
C THR A 90 -7.41 18.44 5.60
N LEU A 91 -8.53 18.81 4.99
CA LEU A 91 -9.17 20.09 5.24
C LEU A 91 -9.59 20.21 6.72
N LEU A 92 -10.12 19.14 7.32
CA LEU A 92 -10.48 19.11 8.73
C LEU A 92 -9.25 19.23 9.64
N LEU A 93 -8.18 18.48 9.34
CA LEU A 93 -6.90 18.57 10.06
C LEU A 93 -6.27 19.95 9.95
N GLU A 94 -6.32 20.56 8.77
CA GLU A 94 -5.83 21.91 8.56
C GLU A 94 -6.67 22.93 9.34
N ALA A 95 -8.00 22.81 9.29
CA ALA A 95 -8.90 23.66 10.05
C ALA A 95 -8.70 23.53 11.57
N LEU A 96 -8.42 22.32 12.07
CA LEU A 96 -8.05 22.09 13.47
C LEU A 96 -6.74 22.80 13.84
N ARG A 97 -5.71 22.71 12.98
CA ARG A 97 -4.44 23.41 13.19
C ARG A 97 -4.62 24.93 13.19
N SER A 98 -5.40 25.45 12.25
CA SER A 98 -5.73 26.88 12.18
C SER A 98 -6.50 27.34 13.42
N ALA A 99 -7.51 26.58 13.87
CA ALA A 99 -8.28 26.91 15.06
C ALA A 99 -7.43 26.96 16.32
N VAL A 100 -6.51 26.00 16.50
CA VAL A 100 -5.56 26.00 17.62
C VAL A 100 -4.63 27.20 17.55
N SER A 101 -4.12 27.54 16.36
CA SER A 101 -3.27 28.72 16.17
C SER A 101 -4.01 30.01 16.51
N ILE A 102 -5.25 30.17 16.03
CA ILE A 102 -6.07 31.35 16.30
C ILE A 102 -6.38 31.46 17.79
N ALA A 103 -6.79 30.36 18.42
CA ALA A 103 -7.05 30.32 19.86
C ALA A 103 -5.81 30.70 20.67
N SER A 104 -4.63 30.18 20.30
CA SER A 104 -3.37 30.51 20.96
C SER A 104 -2.99 31.99 20.79
N THR A 105 -3.18 32.56 19.60
CA THR A 105 -2.93 33.99 19.36
C THR A 105 -3.87 34.85 20.19
N LEU A 106 -5.17 34.54 20.19
CA LEU A 106 -6.18 35.29 20.94
C LEU A 106 -6.02 35.14 22.46
N GLU A 107 -5.59 33.98 22.94
CA GLU A 107 -5.17 33.78 24.33
C GLU A 107 -4.03 34.72 24.71
N SER A 108 -3.05 34.87 23.83
CA SER A 108 -1.89 35.73 24.08
C SER A 108 -2.21 37.22 24.00
N GLU A 109 -3.09 37.64 23.09
CA GLU A 109 -3.38 39.05 22.83
C GLU A 109 -4.52 39.60 23.69
N VAL A 110 -5.54 38.78 23.97
CA VAL A 110 -6.80 39.21 24.59
C VAL A 110 -7.01 38.56 25.96
N SER A 111 -6.12 37.67 26.40
CA SER A 111 -6.22 36.93 27.68
C SER A 111 -7.51 36.14 27.86
N ILE A 112 -8.17 35.77 26.76
CA ILE A 112 -9.37 34.91 26.75
C ILE A 112 -8.92 33.47 26.61
N LYS A 113 -9.28 32.59 27.55
CA LYS A 113 -8.99 31.15 27.46
C LYS A 113 -10.05 30.43 26.64
N PHE A 114 -9.63 29.62 25.67
CA PHE A 114 -10.53 28.79 24.88
C PHE A 114 -10.62 27.38 25.46
N SER A 115 -11.84 26.85 25.58
CA SER A 115 -12.01 25.43 25.88
C SER A 115 -11.69 24.58 24.65
N THR A 116 -11.37 23.30 24.86
CA THR A 116 -11.23 22.34 23.75
C THR A 116 -12.48 22.29 22.88
N GLN A 117 -13.67 22.44 23.48
CA GLN A 117 -14.93 22.47 22.74
C GLN A 117 -15.03 23.70 21.83
N ASP A 118 -14.53 24.86 22.25
CA ASP A 118 -14.57 26.09 21.46
C ASP A 118 -13.58 26.03 20.29
N ILE A 119 -12.40 25.43 20.50
CA ILE A 119 -11.43 25.18 19.44
C ILE A 119 -12.00 24.21 18.39
N ILE A 120 -12.69 23.14 18.82
CA ILE A 120 -13.33 22.20 17.89
C ILE A 120 -14.45 22.89 17.11
N LYS A 121 -15.29 23.71 17.75
CA LYS A 121 -16.33 24.49 17.06
C LYS A 121 -15.72 25.42 16.01
N LEU A 122 -14.65 26.15 16.38
CA LEU A 122 -13.94 27.03 15.46
C LEU A 122 -13.35 26.26 14.27
N ALA A 123 -12.74 25.10 14.51
CA ALA A 123 -12.22 24.23 13.47
C ALA A 123 -13.30 23.75 12.52
N LEU A 124 -14.47 23.34 13.02
CA LEU A 124 -15.60 22.93 12.20
C LEU A 124 -16.14 24.09 11.34
N ILE A 125 -16.21 25.30 11.88
CA ILE A 125 -16.62 26.50 11.13
C ILE A 125 -15.63 26.76 9.98
N LEU A 126 -14.33 26.76 10.27
CA LEU A 126 -13.28 26.96 9.27
C LEU A 126 -13.31 25.87 8.20
N PHE A 127 -13.54 24.62 8.61
CA PHE A 127 -13.68 23.49 7.71
C PHE A 127 -14.87 23.64 6.76
N ILE A 128 -16.05 24.01 7.28
CA ILE A 128 -17.26 24.23 6.48
C ILE A 128 -17.04 25.37 5.49
N GLN A 129 -16.50 26.50 5.95
CA GLN A 129 -16.22 27.66 5.08
C GLN A 129 -15.29 27.27 3.93
N LYS A 130 -14.16 26.62 4.24
CA LYS A 130 -13.18 26.20 3.24
C LYS A 130 -13.72 25.12 2.30
N SER A 131 -14.62 24.26 2.79
CA SER A 131 -15.31 23.27 1.95
C SER A 131 -16.32 23.93 1.00
N SER A 132 -17.02 24.97 1.43
CA SER A 132 -17.94 25.74 0.58
C SER A 132 -17.23 26.56 -0.49
N GLU A 133 -16.05 27.11 -0.19
CA GLU A 133 -15.22 27.84 -1.17
C GLU A 133 -14.68 26.94 -2.28
N ASN A 134 -14.38 25.67 -1.99
CA ASN A 134 -13.90 24.70 -2.98
C ASN A 134 -15.00 24.12 -3.89
N LEU A 135 -16.29 24.45 -3.66
CA LEU A 135 -17.41 24.00 -4.49
C LEU A 135 -17.86 25.00 -5.57
N ASN A 136 -17.29 26.22 -5.59
CA ASN A 136 -17.55 27.26 -6.59
C ASN A 136 -16.36 27.41 -7.54
#